data_AF-A0A950EKR0-F1
#
_entry.id   AF-A0A950EKR0-F1
#
_cell.length_a   1.000
_cell.length_b   1.000
_cell.length_c   1.000
_cell.angle_alpha   90.00
_cell.angle_beta   90.00
_cell.angle_gamma   90.00
#
_symmetry.space_group_name_H-M   'P 1'
#
loop_
_entity.id
_entity.type
_entity.pdbx_description
1 polymer ?
#
loop_
_entity_poly.entity_id
_entity_poly.type
_entity_poly.pdbx_seq_one_letter_code
_entity_poly.pdbx_strand_id
1 'polypeptide(L)' 'MSLDELPEFLTVEEAAAVLRIGRTAAYLLCQRWRLSAGETGLPVVRVGRQLRVPRAALVRMTEADLISK' A
#
# COMPACT_ATOMS: atom_id res chain seq x y z
N MET A 1 -7.63 5.56 14.57
CA MET A 1 -7.69 4.29 13.83
C MET A 1 -6.36 3.61 14.03
N SER A 2 -6.35 2.51 14.78
CA SER A 2 -5.20 1.60 14.80
C SER A 2 -5.13 0.87 13.46
N LEU A 3 -3.94 0.43 13.04
CA LEU A 3 -3.79 -0.37 11.83
C LEU A 3 -4.60 -1.69 11.94
N ASP A 4 -4.78 -2.21 13.14
CA ASP A 4 -5.50 -3.47 13.41
C ASP A 4 -7.01 -3.40 13.11
N GLU A 5 -7.57 -2.18 13.07
CA GLU A 5 -8.99 -1.94 12.77
C GLU A 5 -9.26 -1.85 11.25
N LEU A 6 -8.20 -1.75 10.44
CA LEU A 6 -8.32 -1.70 8.98
C LEU A 6 -8.65 -3.09 8.41
N PRO A 7 -9.42 -3.15 7.31
CA PRO A 7 -9.64 -4.41 6.60
C PRO A 7 -8.32 -4.97 6.08
N GLU A 8 -8.26 -6.30 5.90
CA GLU A 8 -7.06 -6.99 5.38
C GLU A 8 -6.60 -6.49 4.01
N PHE A 9 -7.56 -6.02 3.20
CA PHE A 9 -7.31 -5.46 1.88
C PHE A 9 -7.98 -4.11 1.76
N LEU A 10 -7.16 -3.09 1.52
CA LEU A 10 -7.59 -1.74 1.27
C LEU A 10 -7.71 -1.50 -0.24
N THR A 11 -8.61 -0.63 -0.65
CA THR A 11 -8.54 0.04 -1.95
C THR A 11 -7.32 0.96 -2.00
N VAL A 12 -6.93 1.37 -3.21
CA VAL A 12 -5.83 2.34 -3.39
C VAL A 12 -6.14 3.67 -2.70
N GLU A 13 -7.42 4.04 -2.61
CA GLU A 13 -7.87 5.30 -2.02
C GLU A 13 -7.84 5.27 -0.51
N GLU A 14 -8.28 4.16 0.09
CA GLU A 14 -8.16 3.95 1.54
C GLU A 14 -6.68 3.90 1.95
N ALA A 15 -5.83 3.21 1.18
CA ALA A 15 -4.39 3.21 1.43
C ALA A 15 -3.77 4.61 1.29
N ALA A 16 -4.21 5.41 0.31
CA ALA A 16 -3.79 6.80 0.17
C ALA A 16 -4.15 7.64 1.40
N ALA A 17 -5.35 7.45 1.95
CA ALA A 17 -5.80 8.13 3.16
C ALA A 17 -4.99 7.71 4.39
N VAL A 18 -4.72 6.41 4.55
CA VAL A 18 -3.86 5.87 5.64
C VAL A 18 -2.45 6.46 5.56
N LEU A 19 -1.87 6.49 4.36
CA LEU A 19 -0.53 7.04 4.11
C LEU A 19 -0.49 8.58 4.06
N ARG A 20 -1.65 9.24 4.11
CA ARG A 20 -1.82 10.70 3.99
C ARG A 20 -1.18 11.30 2.73
N ILE A 21 -1.37 10.63 1.60
CA ILE A 21 -0.91 11.08 0.27
C ILE A 21 -2.09 11.31 -0.68
N GLY A 22 -1.86 12.11 -1.72
CA GLY A 22 -2.86 12.31 -2.77
C GLY A 22 -3.14 11.01 -3.54
N ARG A 23 -4.39 10.84 -4.00
CA ARG A 23 -4.84 9.67 -4.79
C ARG A 23 -3.94 9.42 -6.01
N THR A 24 -3.58 10.48 -6.74
CA THR A 24 -2.66 10.39 -7.89
C THR A 24 -1.32 9.79 -7.52
N ALA A 25 -0.73 10.22 -6.40
CA ALA A 25 0.55 9.70 -5.92
C ALA A 25 0.43 8.21 -5.56
N ALA A 26 -0.65 7.81 -4.88
CA ALA A 26 -0.90 6.42 -4.54
C ALA A 26 -1.02 5.54 -5.79
N TYR A 27 -1.79 5.96 -6.80
CA TYR A 27 -1.89 5.21 -8.06
C TYR A 27 -0.56 5.09 -8.81
N LEU A 28 0.27 6.15 -8.84
CA LEU A 28 1.61 6.10 -9.43
C LEU A 28 2.54 5.14 -8.68
N LEU A 29 2.44 5.07 -7.35
CA LEU A 29 3.20 4.12 -6.54
C LEU A 29 2.74 2.68 -6.78
N CYS A 30 1.44 2.43 -6.89
CA CYS A 30 0.88 1.13 -7.28
C CYS A 30 1.33 0.71 -8.68
N GLN A 31 1.42 1.65 -9.61
CA GLN A 31 1.92 1.40 -10.95
C GLN A 31 3.41 1.02 -10.92
N ARG A 32 4.23 1.76 -10.16
CA ARG A 32 5.65 1.45 -9.96
C ARG A 32 5.86 0.07 -9.37
N TRP A 33 5.05 -0.33 -8.38
CA TRP A 33 5.10 -1.68 -7.81
C TRP A 33 4.91 -2.76 -8.88
N ARG A 34 3.93 -2.57 -9.76
CA ARG A 34 3.65 -3.54 -10.82
C ARG A 34 4.70 -3.56 -11.92
N LEU A 35 5.27 -2.41 -12.27
CA LEU A 35 6.31 -2.31 -13.30
C LEU A 35 7.66 -2.84 -12.82
N SER A 36 7.97 -2.65 -11.54
CA SER A 36 9.19 -3.14 -10.91
C SER A 36 9.07 -4.56 -10.36
N ALA A 37 8.04 -5.31 -10.74
CA ALA A 37 7.80 -6.68 -10.26
C ALA A 37 7.81 -6.83 -8.71
N GLY A 38 7.43 -5.78 -7.98
CA GLY A 38 7.36 -5.78 -6.53
C GLY A 38 8.62 -5.30 -5.81
N GLU A 39 9.54 -4.62 -6.50
CA GLU A 39 10.74 -4.06 -5.87
C GLU A 39 10.49 -2.68 -5.24
N THR A 40 9.73 -1.80 -5.91
CA THR A 40 9.56 -0.40 -5.47
C THR A 40 8.14 0.12 -5.64
N GLY A 41 7.69 0.97 -4.72
CA GLY A 41 6.38 1.63 -4.78
C GLY A 41 5.43 1.14 -3.70
N LEU A 42 4.12 1.19 -3.98
CA LEU A 42 3.07 0.80 -3.04
C LEU A 42 2.61 -0.63 -3.35
N PRO A 43 2.78 -1.60 -2.43
CA PRO A 43 2.41 -2.97 -2.67
C PRO A 43 0.93 -3.15 -3.00
N VAL A 44 0.66 -3.77 -4.16
CA VAL A 44 -0.69 -4.07 -4.61
C VAL A 44 -0.81 -5.46 -5.20
N VAL A 45 -1.95 -6.08 -4.95
CA VAL A 45 -2.41 -7.31 -5.58
C VAL A 45 -3.61 -7.01 -6.49
N ARG A 46 -3.72 -7.72 -7.60
CA ARG A 46 -4.88 -7.62 -8.49
C ARG A 46 -5.89 -8.69 -8.13
N VAL A 47 -7.09 -8.26 -7.76
CA VAL A 47 -8.24 -9.14 -7.49
C VAL A 47 -9.30 -8.84 -8.54
N GLY A 48 -9.43 -9.75 -9.52
CA GLY A 48 -10.23 -9.52 -10.71
C GLY A 48 -9.76 -8.28 -11.50
N ARG A 49 -10.65 -7.29 -11.63
CA ARG A 49 -10.37 -6.04 -12.35
C ARG A 49 -9.86 -4.91 -11.46
N GLN A 50 -9.71 -5.15 -10.16
CA GLN A 50 -9.44 -4.11 -9.18
C GLN A 50 -8.07 -4.31 -8.51
N LEU A 51 -7.47 -3.22 -8.06
CA LEU A 51 -6.27 -3.24 -7.23
C LEU A 51 -6.67 -3.23 -5.76
N ARG A 52 -5.91 -3.98 -4.96
CA ARG A 52 -6.02 -4.01 -3.51
C ARG A 52 -4.63 -3.90 -2.88
N VAL A 53 -4.53 -3.09 -1.84
CA VAL A 53 -3.33 -2.93 -1.01
C VAL A 53 -3.50 -3.83 0.22
N PRO A 54 -2.65 -4.85 0.40
CA PRO A 54 -2.69 -5.66 1.61
C PRO A 54 -2.29 -4.82 2.82
N ARG A 55 -3.09 -4.86 3.90
CA ARG A 55 -2.79 -4.18 5.16
C ARG A 55 -1.42 -4.58 5.71
N ALA A 56 -1.12 -5.88 5.68
CA ALA A 56 0.16 -6.41 6.12
C ALA A 56 1.36 -5.79 5.38
N ALA A 57 1.17 -5.33 4.13
CA ALA A 57 2.23 -4.66 3.41
C ALA A 57 2.49 -3.24 3.97
N LEU A 58 1.44 -2.50 4.34
CA LEU A 58 1.56 -1.21 5.01
C LEU A 58 2.23 -1.35 6.38
N VAL A 59 1.83 -2.35 7.16
CA VAL A 59 2.47 -2.65 8.46
C VAL A 59 3.97 -2.89 8.28
N ARG A 60 4.37 -3.77 7.34
CA ARG A 60 5.79 -4.02 7.04
C ARG A 60 6.57 -2.78 6.62
N MET A 61 5.97 -1.87 5.86
CA MET A 61 6.63 -0.60 5.50
C MET A 61 6.95 0.23 6.74
N THR A 62 6.04 0.24 7.73
CA THR A 62 6.23 0.95 8.99
C THR A 62 7.30 0.29 9.87
N GLU A 63 7.37 -1.04 9.86
CA GLU A 63 8.37 -1.81 10.62
C GLU A 63 9.78 -1.74 9.99
N ALA A 64 9.87 -1.73 8.65
CA ALA A 64 11.15 -1.66 7.93
C ALA A 64 11.93 -0.36 8.23
N ASP A 65 11.21 0.75 8.43
CA ASP A 65 11.80 2.04 8.79
C ASP A 65 12.21 2.10 10.29
N LEU A 66 11.65 1.25 11.15
CA LEU A 66 12.02 1.17 12.58
C LEU A 66 13.30 0.35 12.82
N ILE A 67 13.60 -0.62 11.94
CA ILE A 67 14.81 -1.47 12.03
C ILE A 67 16.02 -0.78 11.39
N SER A 68 15.80 0.20 10.50
CA SER A 68 16.85 0.96 9.83
C SER A 68 17.44 2.10 10.70
N LYS A 69 17.22 2.09 12.02
CA LYS A 69 17.65 3.15 12.95
C LYS A 69 18.39 2.61 14.17
#